data_AF-A0A8S3WXV1-F1
#
_entry.id   AF-A0A8S3WXV1-F1
#
_cell.length_a   1.000
_cell.length_b   1.000
_cell.length_c   1.000
_cell.angle_alpha   90.00
_cell.angle_beta   90.00
_cell.angle_gamma   90.00
#
_symmetry.space_group_name_H-M   'P 1'
#
loop_
_entity.id
_entity.type
_entity.pdbx_description
1 polymer ?
#
loop_
_entity_poly.entity_id
_entity_poly.type
_entity_poly.pdbx_seq_one_letter_code
_entity_poly.pdbx_strand_id
1 'polypeptide(L)'
;MPVIYLEASRDLCDTDSILFGAALAVCRIIGAKVSTAGRATGQSSVIPAWRKIIDERIAKARDLIGRLICFRSGNNRPRIVRTVRMAFAGTNVSFSQPDIMQKLTERIDDLKQRIAAWGKWIRRYTERLTRFN
;
A
#
# COMPACT_ATOMS: atom_id res chain seq x y z
N MET A 1 -3.52 -29.59 -52.81
CA MET A 1 -3.16 -28.37 -52.06
C MET A 1 -3.06 -28.75 -50.59
N PRO A 2 -1.87 -28.80 -49.98
CA PRO A 2 -1.76 -29.18 -48.59
C PRO A 2 -2.34 -28.08 -47.70
N VAL A 3 -3.27 -28.47 -46.82
CA VAL A 3 -3.81 -27.60 -45.78
C VAL A 3 -2.75 -27.49 -44.69
N ILE A 4 -2.10 -26.33 -44.59
CA ILE A 4 -1.15 -26.03 -43.52
C ILE A 4 -1.99 -25.79 -42.26
N TYR A 5 -2.09 -26.78 -41.40
CA TYR A 5 -2.55 -26.57 -40.03
C TYR A 5 -1.44 -25.85 -39.28
N LEU A 6 -1.66 -24.56 -38.98
CA LEU A 6 -0.81 -23.83 -38.06
C LEU A 6 -0.92 -24.49 -36.69
N GLU A 7 0.23 -24.90 -36.15
CA GLU A 7 0.36 -25.45 -34.82
C GLU A 7 -0.31 -24.50 -33.81
N ALA A 8 -1.25 -25.01 -33.01
CA ALA A 8 -1.99 -24.19 -32.07
C ALA A 8 -1.01 -23.59 -31.04
N SER A 9 -0.80 -22.26 -31.14
CA SER A 9 0.00 -21.50 -30.19
C SER A 9 -0.56 -21.73 -28.78
N ARG A 10 0.29 -22.21 -27.88
CA ARG A 10 -0.10 -22.62 -26.52
C ARG A 10 -0.37 -21.43 -25.58
N ASP A 11 -0.19 -20.21 -26.05
CA ASP A 11 -0.33 -19.01 -25.22
C ASP A 11 -1.35 -18.01 -25.80
N LEU A 12 -2.40 -17.76 -25.03
CA LEU A 12 -3.51 -16.88 -25.42
C LEU A 12 -3.02 -15.42 -25.64
N CYS A 13 -2.00 -15.01 -24.89
CA CYS A 13 -1.44 -13.65 -24.94
C CYS A 13 -0.76 -13.31 -26.27
N ASP A 14 -0.12 -14.29 -26.91
CA ASP A 14 0.52 -14.09 -28.22
C ASP A 14 -0.53 -13.90 -29.32
N THR A 15 -1.67 -14.60 -29.19
CA THR A 15 -2.78 -14.51 -30.13
C THR A 15 -3.47 -13.15 -30.04
N ASP A 16 -3.68 -12.64 -28.82
CA ASP A 16 -4.28 -11.32 -28.57
C ASP A 16 -3.43 -10.18 -29.16
N SER A 17 -2.10 -10.29 -29.03
CA SER A 17 -1.16 -9.30 -29.53
C SER A 17 -1.16 -9.22 -31.06
N ILE A 18 -1.26 -10.37 -31.74
CA ILE A 18 -1.35 -10.47 -33.19
C ILE A 18 -2.69 -9.90 -33.69
N LEU A 19 -3.81 -10.27 -33.05
CA LEU A 19 -5.13 -9.75 -33.41
C LEU A 19 -5.23 -8.23 -33.21
N PHE A 20 -4.67 -7.72 -32.12
CA PHE A 20 -4.60 -6.28 -31.85
C PHE A 20 -3.75 -5.54 -32.90
N GLY A 21 -2.58 -6.11 -33.26
CA GLY A 21 -1.72 -5.57 -34.30
C GLY A 21 -2.40 -5.53 -35.68
N ALA A 22 -3.11 -6.60 -36.03
CA ALA A 22 -3.87 -6.69 -37.28
C ALA A 22 -5.03 -5.67 -37.33
N ALA A 23 -5.79 -5.53 -36.23
CA ALA A 23 -6.85 -4.54 -36.12
C ALA A 23 -6.32 -3.10 -36.27
N LEU A 24 -5.19 -2.79 -35.63
CA LEU A 24 -4.52 -1.49 -35.76
C LEU A 24 -4.07 -1.19 -37.19
N ALA A 25 -3.54 -2.19 -37.91
CA ALA A 25 -3.11 -2.03 -39.30
C ALA A 25 -4.31 -1.72 -40.21
N VAL A 26 -5.43 -2.43 -40.05
CA VAL A 26 -6.66 -2.19 -40.79
C VAL A 26 -7.23 -0.79 -40.50
N CYS A 27 -7.26 -0.37 -39.24
CA CYS A 27 -7.72 0.98 -38.90
C CYS A 27 -6.85 2.08 -39.52
N ARG A 28 -5.54 1.87 -39.64
CA ARG A 28 -4.63 2.81 -40.34
C ARG A 28 -4.91 2.88 -41.84
N ILE A 29 -5.17 1.75 -42.49
CA ILE A 29 -5.47 1.69 -43.93
C ILE A 29 -6.78 2.41 -44.26
N ILE A 30 -7.79 2.27 -43.41
CA ILE A 30 -9.13 2.85 -43.62
C ILE A 30 -9.19 4.32 -43.13
N GLY A 31 -8.09 4.85 -42.58
CA GLY A 31 -8.05 6.21 -42.03
C GLY A 31 -8.93 6.40 -40.78
N ALA A 32 -9.35 5.30 -40.15
CA ALA A 32 -10.16 5.33 -38.95
C ALA A 32 -9.31 5.82 -37.77
N LYS A 33 -9.73 6.90 -37.12
CA LYS A 33 -9.11 7.39 -35.89
C LYS A 33 -9.44 6.42 -34.76
N VAL A 34 -8.54 5.48 -34.48
CA VAL A 34 -8.55 4.73 -33.24
C VAL A 34 -8.18 5.70 -32.14
N SER A 35 -9.17 6.17 -31.37
CA SER A 35 -8.90 6.85 -30.11
C SER A 35 -8.19 5.86 -29.22
N THR A 36 -6.87 6.02 -29.09
CA THR A 36 -6.12 5.40 -28.02
C THR A 36 -6.57 6.05 -26.71
N ALA A 37 -7.66 5.53 -26.15
CA ALA A 37 -8.01 5.73 -24.74
C ALA A 37 -6.94 5.01 -23.91
N GLY A 38 -5.76 5.61 -23.89
CA GLY A 38 -4.52 4.95 -23.53
C GLY A 38 -3.29 5.74 -23.97
N ARG A 39 -3.43 7.02 -24.32
CA ARG A 39 -2.30 7.93 -24.11
C ARG A 39 -1.97 7.86 -22.63
N ALA A 40 -0.91 7.12 -22.31
CA ALA A 40 -0.07 7.35 -21.17
C ALA A 40 0.38 8.82 -21.23
N THR A 41 -0.51 9.73 -20.82
CA THR A 41 -0.09 11.00 -20.28
C THR A 41 0.84 10.62 -19.14
N GLY A 42 2.12 10.92 -19.29
CA GLY A 42 3.12 10.69 -18.25
C GLY A 42 2.54 11.22 -16.95
N GLN A 43 2.12 10.31 -16.08
CA GLN A 43 1.57 10.66 -14.80
C GLN A 43 2.75 11.21 -14.01
N SER A 44 2.86 12.54 -13.96
CA SER A 44 3.47 13.23 -12.84
C SER A 44 3.14 12.42 -11.59
N SER A 45 4.17 12.09 -10.81
CA SER A 45 4.17 11.15 -9.69
C SER A 45 3.21 11.58 -8.57
N VAL A 46 1.91 11.58 -8.84
CA VAL A 46 0.87 11.95 -7.91
C VAL A 46 0.73 10.78 -6.95
N ILE A 47 1.33 10.94 -5.78
CA ILE A 47 1.15 10.00 -4.66
C ILE A 47 -0.35 9.85 -4.43
N PRO A 48 -0.91 8.63 -4.54
CA PRO A 48 -2.33 8.39 -4.33
C PRO A 48 -2.79 8.88 -2.96
N ALA A 49 -4.02 9.41 -2.88
CA ALA A 49 -4.59 9.93 -1.62
C ALA A 49 -4.57 8.88 -0.50
N TRP A 50 -4.87 7.61 -0.82
CA TRP A 50 -4.81 6.52 0.17
C TRP A 50 -3.40 6.35 0.75
N ARG A 51 -2.34 6.57 -0.04
CA ARG A 51 -0.96 6.39 0.41
C ARG A 51 -0.60 7.46 1.43
N LYS A 52 -0.98 8.72 1.18
CA LYS A 52 -0.83 9.82 2.13
C LYS A 52 -1.51 9.50 3.47
N ILE A 53 -2.74 8.98 3.44
CA ILE A 53 -3.48 8.58 4.65
C ILE A 53 -2.71 7.52 5.45
N ILE A 54 -2.10 6.55 4.77
CA ILE A 54 -1.31 5.53 5.46
C ILE A 54 0.01 6.07 5.99
N ASP A 55 0.70 6.92 5.23
CA ASP A 55 1.93 7.56 5.69
C ASP A 55 1.66 8.40 6.96
N GLU A 56 0.53 9.12 7.01
CA GLU A 56 0.08 9.82 8.23
C GLU A 56 -0.22 8.86 9.39
N ARG A 57 -0.87 7.72 9.12
CA ARG A 57 -1.13 6.69 10.16
C ARG A 57 0.17 6.11 10.70
N ILE A 58 1.14 5.83 9.84
CA ILE A 58 2.48 5.36 10.23
C ILE A 58 3.17 6.43 11.09
N ALA A 59 3.14 7.70 10.68
CA ALA A 59 3.75 8.80 11.43
C ALA A 59 3.13 8.95 12.83
N LYS A 60 1.79 8.96 12.92
CA LYS A 60 1.06 9.00 14.21
C LYS A 60 1.39 7.79 15.10
N ALA A 61 1.47 6.59 14.53
CA ALA A 61 1.83 5.39 15.26
C ALA A 61 3.28 5.46 15.81
N ARG A 62 4.23 5.98 15.02
CA ARG A 62 5.61 6.19 15.46
C ARG A 62 5.72 7.21 16.59
N ASP A 63 5.01 8.34 16.48
CA ASP A 63 4.96 9.35 17.56
C ASP A 63 4.38 8.73 18.85
N LEU A 64 3.30 7.96 18.72
CA LEU A 64 2.70 7.28 19.87
C LEU A 64 3.66 6.27 20.52
N ILE A 65 4.36 5.44 19.72
CA ILE A 65 5.39 4.53 20.23
C ILE A 65 6.45 5.31 21.01
N GLY A 66 6.96 6.42 20.47
CA GLY A 66 7.95 7.25 21.15
C GLY A 66 7.48 7.74 22.51
N ARG A 67 6.21 8.18 22.62
CA ARG A 67 5.62 8.63 23.88
C ARG A 67 5.40 7.48 24.87
N LEU A 68 4.98 6.31 24.41
CA LEU A 68 4.82 5.11 25.25
C LEU A 68 6.17 4.64 25.80
N ILE A 69 7.23 4.68 24.98
CA ILE A 69 8.60 4.38 25.41
C ILE A 69 9.06 5.41 26.46
N CYS A 70 8.85 6.71 26.22
CA CYS A 70 9.19 7.75 27.20
C CYS A 70 8.50 7.50 28.55
N PHE A 71 7.22 7.16 28.54
CA PHE A 71 6.48 6.81 29.75
C PHE A 71 7.09 5.58 30.45
N ARG A 72 7.39 4.52 29.69
CA ARG A 72 8.04 3.30 30.20
C ARG A 72 9.41 3.57 30.84
N SER A 73 10.15 4.55 30.33
CA SER A 73 11.43 5.00 30.91
C SER A 73 11.28 5.85 32.18
N GLY A 74 10.06 6.02 32.72
CA GLY A 74 9.79 6.77 33.94
C GLY A 74 9.42 8.24 33.71
N ASN A 75 9.19 8.67 32.48
CA ASN A 75 8.79 10.05 32.19
C ASN A 75 7.29 10.27 32.46
N ASN A 76 6.99 10.76 33.66
CA ASN A 76 5.63 11.01 34.14
C ASN A 76 5.14 12.44 33.88
N ARG A 77 5.70 13.16 32.90
CA ARG A 77 5.19 14.49 32.54
C ARG A 77 3.69 14.41 32.19
N PRO A 78 2.85 15.36 32.66
CA PRO A 78 1.39 15.29 32.47
C PRO A 78 0.96 15.11 31.01
N ARG A 79 1.69 15.70 30.06
CA ARG A 79 1.45 15.56 28.61
C ARG A 79 1.62 14.11 28.12
N ILE A 80 2.64 13.41 28.63
CA ILE A 80 2.91 12.02 28.27
C ILE A 80 1.85 11.13 28.91
N VAL A 81 1.58 11.30 30.22
CA VAL A 81 0.54 10.54 30.93
C VAL A 81 -0.83 10.69 30.26
N ARG A 82 -1.21 11.90 29.84
CA ARG A 82 -2.44 12.14 29.09
C ARG A 82 -2.46 11.40 27.76
N THR A 83 -1.34 11.39 27.04
CA THR A 83 -1.24 10.67 25.76
C THR A 83 -1.37 9.17 25.96
N VAL A 84 -0.71 8.62 26.99
CA VAL A 84 -0.80 7.20 27.35
C VAL A 84 -2.24 6.86 27.74
N ARG A 85 -2.89 7.67 28.58
CA ARG A 85 -4.31 7.48 28.96
C ARG A 85 -5.24 7.46 27.74
N MET A 86 -5.01 8.34 26.77
CA MET A 86 -5.77 8.32 25.51
C MET A 86 -5.47 7.09 24.65
N ALA A 87 -4.23 6.58 24.66
CA ALA A 87 -3.83 5.39 23.91
C ALA A 87 -4.53 4.11 24.39
N PHE A 88 -4.91 4.09 25.67
CA PHE A 88 -5.66 3.03 26.34
C PHE A 88 -7.12 3.43 26.63
N ALA A 89 -7.63 4.52 26.03
CA ALA A 89 -9.03 4.89 26.21
C ALA A 89 -9.94 3.77 25.69
N GLY A 90 -10.90 3.34 26.51
CA GLY A 90 -11.80 2.22 26.19
C GLY A 90 -11.24 0.83 26.49
N THR A 91 -9.97 0.72 26.91
CA THR A 91 -9.44 -0.51 27.52
C THR A 91 -9.45 -0.35 29.04
N ASN A 92 -9.89 -1.38 29.78
CA ASN A 92 -9.95 -1.40 31.26
C ASN A 92 -8.54 -1.50 31.89
N VAL A 93 -7.66 -0.57 31.54
CA VAL A 93 -6.27 -0.54 31.98
C VAL A 93 -6.11 0.52 33.07
N SER A 94 -5.78 0.06 34.27
CA SER A 94 -5.41 0.96 35.37
C SER A 94 -3.91 1.21 35.37
N PHE A 95 -3.51 2.48 35.34
CA PHE A 95 -2.10 2.89 35.38
C PHE A 95 -1.40 2.61 36.71
N SER A 96 -2.17 2.30 37.76
CA SER A 96 -1.67 1.98 39.09
C SER A 96 -1.38 0.48 39.28
N GLN A 97 -1.76 -0.36 38.31
CA GLN A 97 -1.52 -1.80 38.38
C GLN A 97 -0.08 -2.15 37.97
N PRO A 98 0.55 -3.15 38.59
CA PRO A 98 1.90 -3.58 38.22
C PRO A 98 1.98 -4.15 36.80
N ASP A 99 0.85 -4.59 36.23
CA ASP A 99 0.76 -5.14 34.86
C ASP A 99 0.84 -4.08 33.76
N ILE A 100 0.87 -2.79 34.11
CA ILE A 100 0.87 -1.69 33.14
C ILE A 100 2.09 -1.74 32.21
N MET A 101 3.25 -2.17 32.71
CA MET A 101 4.48 -2.27 31.92
C MET A 101 4.40 -3.36 30.85
N GLN A 102 3.73 -4.46 31.16
CA GLN A 102 3.46 -5.52 30.20
C GLN A 102 2.49 -5.04 29.12
N LYS A 103 1.35 -4.45 29.53
CA LYS A 103 0.34 -3.88 28.62
C LYS A 103 0.92 -2.80 27.71
N LEU A 104 1.85 -1.98 28.20
CA LEU A 104 2.59 -1.00 27.39
C LEU A 104 3.43 -1.68 26.31
N THR A 105 4.11 -2.78 26.66
CA THR A 105 4.94 -3.53 25.72
C THR A 105 4.08 -4.16 24.64
N GLU A 106 2.99 -4.82 25.02
CA GLU A 106 2.01 -5.40 24.09
C GLU A 106 1.45 -4.34 23.14
N ARG A 107 1.11 -3.15 23.67
CA ARG A 107 0.60 -2.05 22.85
C ARG A 107 1.64 -1.49 21.88
N ILE A 108 2.90 -1.38 22.30
CA ILE A 108 4.00 -0.97 21.43
C ILE A 108 4.19 -1.98 20.30
N ASP A 109 4.11 -3.28 20.61
CA ASP A 109 4.32 -4.33 19.62
C ASP A 109 3.15 -4.44 18.62
N ASP A 110 1.89 -4.26 19.05
CA ASP A 110 0.74 -4.10 18.15
C ASP A 110 0.95 -2.93 17.16
N LEU A 111 1.41 -1.78 17.66
CA LEU A 111 1.70 -0.62 16.79
C LEU A 111 2.83 -0.91 15.80
N LYS A 112 3.91 -1.60 16.22
CA LYS A 112 4.98 -2.03 15.31
C LYS A 112 4.47 -2.99 14.24
N GLN A 113 3.65 -3.96 14.62
CA GLN A 113 3.04 -4.92 13.68
C GLN A 113 2.16 -4.21 12.65
N ARG A 114 1.33 -3.24 13.08
CA ARG A 114 0.51 -2.41 12.18
C ARG A 114 1.37 -1.59 11.21
N ILE A 115 2.43 -0.95 11.69
CA ILE A 115 3.38 -0.22 10.83
C ILE A 115 4.01 -1.15 9.80
N ALA A 116 4.43 -2.36 10.20
CA ALA A 116 5.00 -3.33 9.28
C ALA A 116 3.99 -3.78 8.21
N ALA A 117 2.73 -4.00 8.60
CA ALA A 117 1.66 -4.37 7.68
C ALA A 117 1.39 -3.25 6.65
N TRP A 118 1.27 -2.00 7.10
CA TRP A 118 1.10 -0.84 6.22
C TRP A 118 2.29 -0.64 5.28
N GLY A 119 3.51 -0.77 5.79
CA GLY A 119 4.73 -0.69 4.99
C GLY A 119 4.79 -1.77 3.90
N LYS A 120 4.44 -3.02 4.25
CA LYS A 120 4.35 -4.13 3.29
C LYS A 120 3.32 -3.87 2.19
N TRP A 121 2.18 -3.28 2.54
CA TRP A 121 1.15 -2.94 1.57
C TRP A 121 1.59 -1.84 0.60
N ILE A 122 2.19 -0.76 1.11
CA ILE A 122 2.79 0.30 0.28
C ILE A 122 3.88 -0.27 -0.65
N ARG A 123 4.74 -1.15 -0.13
CA ARG A 123 5.80 -1.79 -0.93
C ARG A 123 5.22 -2.60 -2.08
N ARG A 124 4.24 -3.48 -1.80
CA ARG A 124 3.53 -4.28 -2.80
C ARG A 124 2.82 -3.43 -3.86
N TYR A 125 2.34 -2.25 -3.50
CA TYR A 125 1.75 -1.34 -4.46
C TYR A 125 2.82 -0.71 -5.36
N THR A 126 3.94 -0.28 -4.78
CA THR A 126 5.06 0.32 -5.51
C THR A 126 5.72 -0.70 -6.45
N GLU A 127 5.89 -1.94 -6.01
CA GLU A 127 6.36 -3.07 -6.84
C GLU A 127 5.41 -3.35 -8.01
N ARG A 128 4.10 -3.16 -7.84
CA ARG A 128 3.13 -3.30 -8.94
C ARG A 128 3.28 -2.17 -9.95
N LEU A 129 3.31 -0.92 -9.49
CA LEU A 129 3.49 0.23 -10.38
C LEU A 129 4.78 0.16 -11.21
N THR A 130 5.89 -0.32 -10.61
CA THR A 130 7.19 -0.46 -11.29
C THR A 130 7.26 -1.61 -12.29
N ARG A 131 6.36 -2.60 -12.23
CA ARG A 131 6.31 -3.69 -13.22
C ARG A 131 5.53 -3.34 -14.48
N PHE A 132 4.59 -2.39 -14.39
CA PHE A 132 3.69 -2.02 -15.47
C PHE A 132 4.00 -0.65 -16.09
N ASN A 133 5.00 0.06 -15.55
CA ASN A 133 5.63 1.25 -16.13
C ASN A 133 6.97 0.87 -16.76
#